data_AF-A0A8J4A3E5-F1
#
_entry.id   AF-A0A8J4A3E5-F1
#
_cell.length_a   1.000
_cell.length_b   1.000
_cell.length_c   1.000
_cell.angle_alpha   90.00
_cell.angle_beta   90.00
_cell.angle_gamma   90.00
#
_symmetry.space_group_name_H-M   'P 1'
#
loop_
_entity.id
_entity.type
_entity.pdbx_description
1 polymer ?
#
loop_
_entity_poly.entity_id
_entity_poly.type
_entity_poly.pdbx_seq_one_letter_code
_entity_poly.pdbx_strand_id
1 'polypeptide(L)'
;MDLFQMPRPEHLAQPAWDSIELALSRLRRAWEFDDLPDVVGKAKELVETVAKVTVEAAEGAVADSVDFQPIVKAAQKALGRQPGNDLSQDQNLRAMAQAAQTIAMSLAPIRNGYGTGHGRARVPDVVVEMATLSLESALMWSRWALRRLGHLLADYPNELIAAVQTGTSRTVLREKFDASALAQQPSEVQHRIGVVFGQQSAGGFGNATEVGVDPVVEGGYDEYPVDYRRGVLEGMLLTGGGFIGLTDFYASRFVSVLSSLPEREIQSVLESLRESVTGASWIDTWRGTTKVKPADVVSALQSEVARLPSECAEAFQSLCCELLATGGSAEL
;
A
#
# COMPACT_ATOMS: atom_id res chain seq x y z
N MET A 1 -23.95 -8.80 -5.18
CA MET A 1 -22.80 -7.88 -5.33
C MET A 1 -22.99 -7.17 -6.67
N ASP A 2 -22.95 -5.85 -6.71
CA ASP A 2 -23.20 -5.09 -7.95
C ASP A 2 -21.97 -5.18 -8.89
N LEU A 3 -22.14 -5.80 -10.06
CA LEU A 3 -21.08 -5.97 -11.06
C LEU A 3 -20.47 -4.63 -11.50
N PHE A 4 -21.22 -3.53 -11.45
CA PHE A 4 -20.74 -2.23 -11.91
C PHE A 4 -20.21 -1.36 -10.78
N GLN A 5 -20.13 -1.86 -9.54
CA GLN A 5 -19.55 -1.08 -8.45
C GLN A 5 -18.07 -0.77 -8.74
N MET A 6 -17.74 0.52 -8.69
CA MET A 6 -16.38 1.06 -8.85
C MET A 6 -15.95 1.82 -7.60
N PRO A 7 -14.69 1.66 -7.14
CA PRO A 7 -14.17 2.46 -6.05
C PRO A 7 -13.96 3.90 -6.51
N ARG A 8 -14.59 4.86 -5.81
CA ARG A 8 -14.34 6.28 -6.02
C ARG A 8 -13.09 6.71 -5.25
N PRO A 9 -12.08 7.31 -5.89
CA PRO A 9 -10.93 7.87 -5.17
C PRO A 9 -11.35 9.11 -4.36
N GLU A 10 -10.94 9.18 -3.08
CA GLU A 10 -11.38 10.17 -2.09
C GLU A 10 -11.00 11.62 -2.44
N HIS A 11 -9.95 11.82 -3.24
CA HIS A 11 -9.44 13.14 -3.66
C HIS A 11 -9.57 13.40 -5.16
N LEU A 12 -10.31 12.57 -5.88
CA LEU A 12 -10.58 12.82 -7.29
C LEU A 12 -11.60 13.94 -7.44
N ALA A 13 -11.25 14.95 -8.24
CA ALA A 13 -12.14 16.04 -8.58
C ALA A 13 -13.46 15.52 -9.17
N GLN A 14 -14.58 16.11 -8.74
CA GLN A 14 -15.92 15.67 -9.15
C GLN A 14 -16.09 15.58 -10.67
N PRO A 15 -15.65 16.56 -11.50
CA PRO A 15 -15.81 16.45 -12.96
C PRO A 15 -15.09 15.24 -13.59
N ALA A 16 -13.95 14.86 -13.03
CA ALA A 16 -13.21 13.68 -13.48
C ALA A 16 -13.94 12.38 -13.08
N TRP A 17 -14.55 12.36 -11.89
CA TRP A 17 -15.40 11.26 -11.46
C TRP A 17 -16.68 11.14 -12.31
N ASP A 18 -17.35 12.26 -12.61
CA ASP A 18 -18.56 12.30 -13.45
C ASP A 18 -18.30 11.68 -14.83
N SER A 19 -17.10 11.89 -15.38
CA SER A 19 -16.68 11.31 -16.66
C SER A 19 -16.60 9.78 -16.58
N ILE A 20 -16.06 9.24 -15.49
CA ILE A 20 -15.97 7.80 -15.24
C ILE A 20 -17.37 7.21 -15.02
N GLU A 21 -18.22 7.86 -14.21
CA GLU A 21 -19.61 7.42 -13.98
C GLU A 21 -20.41 7.41 -15.28
N LEU A 22 -20.22 8.41 -16.14
CA LEU A 22 -20.86 8.44 -17.44
C LEU A 22 -20.42 7.26 -18.32
N ALA A 23 -19.12 6.98 -18.41
CA ALA A 23 -18.61 5.84 -19.18
C ALA A 23 -19.12 4.51 -18.62
N LEU A 24 -19.12 4.35 -17.29
CA LEU A 24 -19.63 3.18 -16.60
C LEU A 24 -21.14 2.98 -16.82
N SER A 25 -21.93 4.06 -16.77
CA SER A 25 -23.37 4.00 -17.02
C SER A 25 -23.70 3.60 -18.47
N ARG A 26 -22.88 4.02 -19.45
CA ARG A 26 -22.99 3.59 -20.84
C ARG A 26 -22.73 2.10 -20.98
N LEU A 27 -21.67 1.60 -20.34
CA LEU A 27 -21.35 0.17 -20.34
C LEU A 27 -22.44 -0.66 -19.65
N ARG A 28 -22.94 -0.20 -18.51
CA ARG A 28 -24.06 -0.84 -17.80
C ARG A 28 -25.29 -0.95 -18.68
N ARG A 29 -25.70 0.14 -19.35
CA ARG A 29 -26.85 0.10 -20.25
C ARG A 29 -26.64 -0.87 -21.41
N ALA A 30 -25.48 -0.84 -22.08
CA ALA A 30 -25.20 -1.78 -23.17
C ALA A 30 -25.35 -3.24 -22.70
N TRP A 31 -24.89 -3.55 -21.49
CA TRP A 31 -25.03 -4.87 -20.88
C TRP A 31 -26.49 -5.22 -20.53
N GLU A 32 -27.22 -4.31 -19.90
CA GLU A 32 -28.63 -4.51 -19.52
C GLU A 32 -29.59 -4.69 -20.70
N PHE A 33 -29.23 -4.15 -21.87
CA PHE A 33 -30.00 -4.27 -23.11
C PHE A 33 -29.48 -5.36 -24.06
N ASP A 34 -28.54 -6.21 -23.63
CA ASP A 34 -27.92 -7.26 -24.46
C ASP A 34 -27.32 -6.74 -25.79
N ASP A 35 -26.86 -5.49 -25.84
CA ASP A 35 -26.18 -4.91 -27.01
C ASP A 35 -24.70 -5.31 -26.98
N LEU A 36 -24.42 -6.56 -27.36
CA LEU A 36 -23.09 -7.15 -27.28
C LEU A 36 -22.01 -6.35 -28.05
N PRO A 37 -22.24 -5.86 -29.28
CA PRO A 37 -21.29 -4.98 -29.95
C PRO A 37 -21.02 -3.68 -29.19
N ASP A 38 -22.04 -3.06 -28.58
CA ASP A 38 -21.84 -1.84 -27.80
C ASP A 38 -21.16 -2.13 -26.46
N VAL A 39 -21.39 -3.27 -25.81
CA VAL A 39 -20.62 -3.70 -24.62
C VAL A 39 -19.12 -3.70 -24.91
N VAL A 40 -18.69 -4.28 -26.04
CA VAL A 40 -17.29 -4.26 -26.46
C VAL A 40 -16.78 -2.83 -26.69
N GLY A 41 -17.61 -1.96 -27.29
CA GLY A 41 -17.28 -0.55 -27.50
C GLY A 41 -17.11 0.22 -26.20
N LYS A 42 -18.07 0.10 -25.29
CA LYS A 42 -18.12 0.79 -23.99
C LYS A 42 -17.09 0.27 -23.01
N ALA A 43 -16.70 -1.00 -23.11
CA ALA A 43 -15.59 -1.56 -22.33
C ALA A 43 -14.28 -0.82 -22.62
N LYS A 44 -13.96 -0.60 -23.90
CA LYS A 44 -12.80 0.21 -24.31
C LYS A 44 -12.95 1.66 -23.85
N GLU A 45 -14.13 2.26 -24.04
CA GLU A 45 -14.41 3.65 -23.66
C GLU A 45 -14.18 3.88 -22.15
N LEU A 46 -14.62 2.95 -21.29
CA LEU A 46 -14.39 3.01 -19.85
C LEU A 46 -12.89 2.98 -19.50
N VAL A 47 -12.15 2.01 -20.04
CA VAL A 47 -10.69 1.91 -19.82
C VAL A 47 -9.98 3.18 -20.28
N GLU A 48 -10.35 3.70 -21.44
CA GLU A 48 -9.78 4.93 -21.98
C GLU A 48 -10.07 6.15 -21.09
N THR A 49 -11.31 6.25 -20.60
CA THR A 49 -11.74 7.34 -19.70
C THR A 49 -10.96 7.29 -18.39
N VAL A 50 -10.85 6.12 -17.77
CA VAL A 50 -10.08 5.94 -16.52
C VAL A 50 -8.60 6.23 -16.76
N ALA A 51 -8.03 5.82 -17.89
CA ALA A 51 -6.64 6.12 -18.24
C ALA A 51 -6.40 7.63 -18.41
N LYS A 52 -7.28 8.35 -19.11
CA LYS A 52 -7.20 9.81 -19.29
C LYS A 52 -7.28 10.53 -17.95
N VAL A 53 -8.28 10.21 -17.13
CA VAL A 53 -8.42 10.78 -15.78
C VAL A 53 -7.18 10.51 -14.93
N THR A 54 -6.62 9.30 -15.01
CA THR A 54 -5.42 8.93 -14.26
C THR A 54 -4.20 9.75 -14.68
N VAL A 55 -3.96 9.92 -15.97
CA VAL A 55 -2.80 10.68 -16.46
C VAL A 55 -2.98 12.16 -16.20
N GLU A 56 -4.18 12.71 -16.36
CA GLU A 56 -4.47 14.11 -16.04
C GLU A 56 -4.24 14.38 -14.55
N ALA A 57 -4.72 13.49 -13.67
CA ALA A 57 -4.46 13.56 -12.24
C ALA A 57 -2.97 13.44 -11.87
N ALA A 58 -2.19 12.65 -12.62
CA ALA A 58 -0.78 12.40 -12.33
C ALA A 58 0.18 13.43 -12.92
N GLU A 59 -0.13 13.95 -14.10
CA GLU A 59 0.78 14.74 -14.94
C GLU A 59 0.21 16.13 -15.31
N GLY A 60 -1.02 16.43 -14.88
CA GLY A 60 -1.67 17.74 -15.02
C GLY A 60 -2.34 18.01 -16.37
N ALA A 61 -2.03 17.24 -17.41
CA ALA A 61 -2.70 17.35 -18.70
C ALA A 61 -2.59 16.06 -19.53
N VAL A 62 -3.60 15.80 -20.35
CA VAL A 62 -3.59 14.76 -21.39
C VAL A 62 -3.90 15.41 -22.72
N ALA A 63 -3.11 15.13 -23.76
CA ALA A 63 -3.46 15.56 -25.10
C ALA A 63 -4.64 14.72 -25.63
N ASP A 64 -5.64 15.39 -26.19
CA ASP A 64 -6.85 14.73 -26.72
C ASP A 64 -6.57 13.72 -27.84
N SER A 65 -5.43 13.85 -28.52
CA SER A 65 -5.01 13.00 -29.65
C SER A 65 -4.26 11.73 -29.25
N VAL A 66 -4.09 11.45 -27.95
CA VAL A 66 -3.34 10.27 -27.51
C VAL A 66 -4.15 9.00 -27.77
N ASP A 67 -3.57 8.10 -28.56
CA ASP A 67 -4.16 6.80 -28.84
C ASP A 67 -4.37 5.95 -27.58
N PHE A 68 -5.35 5.04 -27.67
CA PHE A 68 -5.76 4.17 -26.57
C PHE A 68 -4.61 3.40 -25.90
N GLN A 69 -3.73 2.76 -26.68
CA GLN A 69 -2.64 1.99 -26.10
C GLN A 69 -1.60 2.87 -25.39
N PRO A 70 -1.10 3.96 -26.00
CA PRO A 70 -0.26 4.93 -25.31
C PRO A 70 -0.85 5.48 -24.01
N ILE A 71 -2.14 5.88 -23.98
CA ILE A 71 -2.72 6.47 -22.77
C ILE A 71 -2.85 5.44 -21.64
N VAL A 72 -3.23 4.20 -21.94
CA VAL A 72 -3.28 3.11 -20.94
C VAL A 72 -1.88 2.79 -20.41
N LYS A 73 -0.84 2.85 -21.25
CA LYS A 73 0.56 2.71 -20.81
C LYS A 73 1.03 3.85 -19.92
N ALA A 74 0.69 5.08 -20.26
CA ALA A 74 1.02 6.25 -19.45
C ALA A 74 0.34 6.16 -18.07
N ALA A 75 -0.96 5.83 -18.03
CA ALA A 75 -1.70 5.62 -16.80
C ALA A 75 -1.05 4.53 -15.92
N GLN A 76 -0.77 3.35 -16.49
CA GLN A 76 -0.08 2.27 -15.78
C GLN A 76 1.25 2.72 -15.19
N LYS A 77 2.05 3.47 -15.96
CA LYS A 77 3.35 3.97 -15.53
C LYS A 77 3.22 4.98 -14.39
N ALA A 78 2.27 5.90 -14.47
CA ALA A 78 1.97 6.86 -13.41
C ALA A 78 1.57 6.15 -12.10
N LEU A 79 0.71 5.14 -12.20
CA LEU A 79 0.25 4.35 -11.06
C LEU A 79 1.31 3.39 -10.51
N GLY A 80 2.26 2.94 -11.34
CA GLY A 80 3.34 2.03 -10.95
C GLY A 80 4.55 2.70 -10.29
N ARG A 81 4.63 4.04 -10.31
CA ARG A 81 5.74 4.82 -9.72
C ARG A 81 5.61 5.09 -8.22
N GLN A 82 4.51 4.67 -7.60
CA GLN A 82 4.25 4.92 -6.19
C GLN A 82 4.76 3.76 -5.33
N PRO A 83 5.39 4.02 -4.17
CA PRO A 83 5.51 3.07 -3.07
C PRO A 83 4.15 2.80 -2.37
N GLY A 84 3.79 1.56 -1.99
CA GLY A 84 2.55 1.19 -1.22
C GLY A 84 2.68 -0.17 -0.50
N ASN A 85 1.94 -0.48 0.58
CA ASN A 85 1.87 -1.85 1.13
C ASN A 85 0.93 -2.74 0.28
N ASP A 86 -0.13 -2.16 -0.28
CA ASP A 86 -0.90 -2.72 -1.42
C ASP A 86 -0.13 -2.78 -2.76
N LEU A 87 1.16 -2.50 -2.71
CA LEU A 87 2.15 -2.67 -3.77
C LEU A 87 3.32 -3.42 -3.19
N SER A 88 3.13 -4.71 -2.98
CA SER A 88 4.27 -5.57 -2.79
C SER A 88 5.28 -5.29 -3.92
N GLN A 89 6.55 -5.04 -3.55
CA GLN A 89 7.67 -5.17 -4.49
C GLN A 89 7.76 -6.60 -5.04
N ASP A 90 6.94 -7.52 -4.54
CA ASP A 90 6.65 -8.82 -5.10
C ASP A 90 6.47 -8.73 -6.62
N GLN A 91 7.27 -9.53 -7.28
CA GLN A 91 7.35 -9.59 -8.72
C GLN A 91 6.06 -10.16 -9.32
N ASN A 92 5.37 -11.05 -8.62
CA ASN A 92 4.15 -11.69 -9.08
C ASN A 92 2.97 -10.71 -9.09
N LEU A 93 2.81 -9.90 -8.05
CA LEU A 93 1.74 -8.88 -8.04
C LEU A 93 1.96 -7.83 -9.14
N ARG A 94 3.21 -7.41 -9.38
CA ARG A 94 3.55 -6.54 -10.52
C ARG A 94 3.25 -7.21 -11.86
N ALA A 95 3.55 -8.50 -12.00
CA ALA A 95 3.20 -9.26 -13.18
C ALA A 95 1.68 -9.37 -13.37
N MET A 96 0.89 -9.52 -12.30
CA MET A 96 -0.57 -9.52 -12.36
C MET A 96 -1.13 -8.16 -12.82
N ALA A 97 -0.59 -7.05 -12.31
CA ALA A 97 -1.00 -5.71 -12.76
C ALA A 97 -0.63 -5.47 -14.24
N GLN A 98 0.53 -5.95 -14.69
CA GLN A 98 0.93 -5.91 -16.11
C GLN A 98 0.05 -6.82 -16.98
N ALA A 99 -0.34 -8.00 -16.48
CA ALA A 99 -1.27 -8.88 -17.17
C ALA A 99 -2.65 -8.22 -17.31
N ALA A 100 -3.17 -7.60 -16.24
CA ALA A 100 -4.43 -6.85 -16.29
C ALA A 100 -4.38 -5.70 -17.31
N GLN A 101 -3.26 -4.97 -17.38
CA GLN A 101 -3.04 -3.96 -18.40
C GLN A 101 -3.06 -4.56 -19.81
N THR A 102 -2.37 -5.68 -20.02
CA THR A 102 -2.29 -6.37 -21.32
C THR A 102 -3.67 -6.85 -21.77
N ILE A 103 -4.45 -7.40 -20.84
CA ILE A 103 -5.84 -7.83 -21.04
C ILE A 103 -6.70 -6.63 -21.44
N ALA A 104 -6.65 -5.52 -20.69
CA ALA A 104 -7.39 -4.30 -21.01
C ALA A 104 -6.98 -3.69 -22.38
N MET A 105 -5.69 -3.73 -22.71
CA MET A 105 -5.19 -3.25 -24.00
C MET A 105 -5.68 -4.09 -25.20
N SER A 106 -6.04 -5.35 -24.95
CA SER A 106 -6.59 -6.27 -25.96
C SER A 106 -8.01 -5.88 -26.40
N LEU A 107 -8.68 -5.00 -25.66
CA LEU A 107 -9.97 -4.43 -26.07
C LEU A 107 -9.89 -3.63 -27.36
N ALA A 108 -8.75 -2.99 -27.67
CA ALA A 108 -8.61 -2.20 -28.90
C ALA A 108 -8.80 -3.02 -30.19
N PRO A 109 -8.03 -4.10 -30.44
CA PRO A 109 -8.24 -4.93 -31.62
C PRO A 109 -9.62 -5.61 -31.62
N ILE A 110 -10.14 -6.05 -30.48
CA ILE A 110 -11.49 -6.63 -30.38
C ILE A 110 -12.55 -5.59 -30.77
N ARG A 111 -12.52 -4.38 -30.21
CA ARG A 111 -13.42 -3.29 -30.61
C ARG A 111 -13.28 -2.95 -32.09
N ASN A 112 -12.07 -2.90 -32.62
CA ASN A 112 -11.87 -2.57 -34.02
C ASN A 112 -12.45 -3.63 -34.97
N GLY A 113 -12.39 -4.90 -34.61
CA GLY A 113 -13.02 -6.00 -35.36
C GLY A 113 -14.53 -6.15 -35.12
N TYR A 114 -14.99 -5.92 -33.89
CA TYR A 114 -16.32 -6.38 -33.42
C TYR A 114 -17.20 -5.28 -32.79
N GLY A 115 -16.63 -4.23 -32.19
CA GLY A 115 -17.40 -3.16 -31.54
C GLY A 115 -17.98 -2.06 -32.44
N THR A 116 -18.58 -1.05 -31.81
CA THR A 116 -19.26 0.10 -32.45
C THR A 116 -18.32 1.31 -32.66
N GLY A 117 -18.65 2.22 -33.58
CA GLY A 117 -18.12 3.61 -33.57
C GLY A 117 -17.59 4.24 -34.87
N HIS A 118 -17.58 3.54 -36.01
CA HIS A 118 -17.40 4.18 -37.33
C HIS A 118 -18.49 3.82 -38.34
N GLY A 119 -19.57 3.18 -37.86
CA GLY A 119 -20.53 2.48 -38.73
C GLY A 119 -19.88 1.24 -39.37
N ARG A 120 -20.69 0.23 -39.69
CA ARG A 120 -20.22 -0.95 -40.41
C ARG A 120 -21.21 -1.32 -41.51
N ALA A 121 -20.65 -1.83 -42.60
CA ALA A 121 -21.45 -2.36 -43.70
C ALA A 121 -22.19 -3.65 -43.33
N ARG A 122 -21.82 -4.32 -42.22
CA ARG A 122 -22.42 -5.55 -41.72
C ARG A 122 -22.52 -5.52 -40.20
N VAL A 123 -23.55 -6.19 -39.66
CA VAL A 123 -23.67 -6.44 -38.22
C VAL A 123 -22.52 -7.36 -37.79
N PRO A 124 -21.74 -6.99 -36.76
CA PRO A 124 -20.66 -7.83 -36.27
C PRO A 124 -21.22 -9.03 -35.51
N ASP A 125 -20.64 -10.21 -35.74
CA ASP A 125 -20.97 -11.40 -34.97
C ASP A 125 -20.21 -11.38 -33.65
N VAL A 126 -20.84 -10.83 -32.61
CA VAL A 126 -20.30 -10.77 -31.25
C VAL A 126 -21.00 -11.82 -30.41
N VAL A 127 -20.25 -12.84 -30.01
CA VAL A 127 -20.75 -13.86 -29.09
C VAL A 127 -20.75 -13.35 -27.64
N VAL A 128 -21.66 -13.87 -26.83
CA VAL A 128 -21.80 -13.50 -25.40
C VAL A 128 -20.47 -13.58 -24.66
N GLU A 129 -19.69 -14.64 -24.89
CA GLU A 129 -18.36 -14.82 -24.28
C GLU A 129 -17.42 -13.64 -24.55
N MET A 130 -17.43 -13.10 -25.77
CA MET A 130 -16.58 -11.96 -26.15
C MET A 130 -17.01 -10.69 -25.43
N ALA A 131 -18.32 -10.46 -25.29
CA ALA A 131 -18.87 -9.33 -24.57
C ALA A 131 -18.59 -9.43 -23.06
N THR A 132 -18.78 -10.61 -22.46
CA THR A 132 -18.49 -10.90 -21.06
C THR A 132 -17.02 -10.67 -20.75
N LEU A 133 -16.10 -11.28 -21.51
CA LEU A 133 -14.66 -11.08 -21.29
C LEU A 133 -14.25 -9.62 -21.49
N SER A 134 -14.86 -8.90 -22.44
CA SER A 134 -14.57 -7.47 -22.65
C SER A 134 -15.02 -6.63 -21.45
N LEU A 135 -16.22 -6.89 -20.92
CA LEU A 135 -16.76 -6.25 -19.72
C LEU A 135 -15.85 -6.51 -18.51
N GLU A 136 -15.56 -7.77 -18.21
CA GLU A 136 -14.75 -8.14 -17.06
C GLU A 136 -13.33 -7.58 -17.15
N SER A 137 -12.73 -7.60 -18.33
CA SER A 137 -11.42 -6.99 -18.59
C SER A 137 -11.40 -5.50 -18.28
N ALA A 138 -12.43 -4.77 -18.74
CA ALA A 138 -12.56 -3.34 -18.50
C ALA A 138 -12.77 -3.04 -17.02
N LEU A 139 -13.65 -3.80 -16.35
CA LEU A 139 -13.93 -3.62 -14.93
C LEU A 139 -12.72 -3.95 -14.06
N MET A 140 -12.01 -5.04 -14.35
CA MET A 140 -10.83 -5.48 -13.60
C MET A 140 -9.74 -4.40 -13.60
N TRP A 141 -9.32 -3.93 -14.78
CA TRP A 141 -8.25 -2.94 -14.86
C TRP A 141 -8.71 -1.58 -14.31
N SER A 142 -9.93 -1.15 -14.59
CA SER A 142 -10.46 0.13 -14.10
C SER A 142 -10.56 0.18 -12.58
N ARG A 143 -11.03 -0.89 -11.93
CA ARG A 143 -11.06 -0.98 -10.46
C ARG A 143 -9.65 -0.92 -9.88
N TRP A 144 -8.71 -1.66 -10.46
CA TRP A 144 -7.32 -1.58 -10.05
C TRP A 144 -6.79 -0.15 -10.19
N ALA A 145 -6.96 0.46 -11.36
CA ALA A 145 -6.46 1.81 -11.65
C ALA A 145 -7.04 2.86 -10.70
N LEU A 146 -8.35 2.82 -10.41
CA LEU A 146 -9.02 3.76 -9.52
C LEU A 146 -8.57 3.62 -8.06
N ARG A 147 -8.40 2.38 -7.56
CA ARG A 147 -7.79 2.18 -6.22
C ARG A 147 -6.40 2.80 -6.16
N ARG A 148 -5.57 2.53 -7.17
CA ARG A 148 -4.20 3.06 -7.28
C ARG A 148 -4.18 4.59 -7.41
N LEU A 149 -5.15 5.16 -8.11
CA LEU A 149 -5.30 6.61 -8.25
C LEU A 149 -5.69 7.27 -6.92
N GLY A 150 -6.50 6.60 -6.09
CA GLY A 150 -6.78 7.08 -4.73
C GLY A 150 -5.51 7.27 -3.92
N HIS A 151 -4.60 6.31 -3.96
CA HIS A 151 -3.30 6.46 -3.32
C HIS A 151 -2.47 7.59 -3.93
N LEU A 152 -2.49 7.76 -5.26
CA LEU A 152 -1.76 8.85 -5.93
C LEU A 152 -2.25 10.23 -5.47
N LEU A 153 -3.57 10.43 -5.51
CA LEU A 153 -4.21 11.72 -5.28
C LEU A 153 -4.22 12.12 -3.80
N ALA A 154 -4.07 11.16 -2.90
CA ALA A 154 -3.88 11.42 -1.48
C ALA A 154 -2.51 12.05 -1.15
N ASP A 155 -1.71 12.44 -2.16
CA ASP A 155 -0.33 12.91 -2.02
C ASP A 155 0.45 11.98 -1.08
N TYR A 156 0.40 10.68 -1.42
CA TYR A 156 0.96 9.59 -0.63
C TYR A 156 2.32 10.01 -0.07
N PRO A 157 2.67 9.67 1.19
CA PRO A 157 3.87 10.14 1.89
C PRO A 157 5.19 9.66 1.26
N ASN A 158 5.29 9.46 -0.04
CA ASN A 158 6.47 9.08 -0.81
C ASN A 158 7.62 10.04 -0.55
N GLU A 159 7.36 11.35 -0.51
CA GLU A 159 8.40 12.32 -0.15
C GLU A 159 8.85 12.17 1.30
N LEU A 160 7.92 11.94 2.22
CA LEU A 160 8.23 11.69 3.62
C LEU A 160 9.01 10.38 3.77
N ILE A 161 8.51 9.27 3.25
CA ILE A 161 9.14 7.94 3.26
C ILE A 161 10.55 8.02 2.65
N ALA A 162 10.72 8.67 1.50
CA ALA A 162 12.02 8.88 0.90
C ALA A 162 12.94 9.72 1.80
N ALA A 163 12.42 10.77 2.43
CA ALA A 163 13.17 11.60 3.36
C ALA A 163 13.61 10.83 4.63
N VAL A 164 12.76 9.96 5.17
CA VAL A 164 13.11 9.11 6.33
C VAL A 164 14.21 8.13 5.91
N GLN A 165 14.07 7.48 4.75
CA GLN A 165 15.02 6.47 4.27
C GLN A 165 16.38 7.03 3.86
N THR A 166 16.42 8.26 3.34
CA THR A 166 17.68 8.91 2.89
C THR A 166 18.42 9.64 4.02
N GLY A 167 17.84 9.72 5.23
CA GLY A 167 18.49 10.35 6.39
C GLY A 167 18.59 11.86 6.25
N THR A 168 17.52 12.52 5.80
CA THR A 168 17.49 13.99 5.67
C THR A 168 17.61 14.70 7.02
N SER A 169 17.76 16.03 7.00
CA SER A 169 17.84 16.82 8.24
C SER A 169 16.54 16.74 9.05
N ARG A 170 16.65 16.83 10.37
CA ARG A 170 15.51 16.76 11.29
C ARG A 170 14.41 17.76 10.96
N THR A 171 14.79 18.99 10.61
CA THR A 171 13.86 20.07 10.26
C THR A 171 13.03 19.70 9.02
N VAL A 172 13.69 19.29 7.94
CA VAL A 172 13.01 18.89 6.70
C VAL A 172 12.14 17.66 6.93
N LEU A 173 12.62 16.71 7.74
CA LEU A 173 11.86 15.52 8.08
C LEU A 173 10.59 15.86 8.88
N ARG A 174 10.69 16.79 9.85
CA ARG A 174 9.55 17.29 10.62
C ARG A 174 8.54 18.00 9.71
N GLU A 175 8.99 18.92 8.86
CA GLU A 175 8.11 19.63 7.91
C GLU A 175 7.32 18.66 7.02
N LYS A 176 7.98 17.62 6.50
CA LYS A 176 7.32 16.59 5.69
C LYS A 176 6.41 15.68 6.50
N PHE A 177 6.75 15.41 7.76
CA PHE A 177 5.90 14.65 8.66
C PHE A 177 4.61 15.41 8.95
N ASP A 178 4.72 16.69 9.29
CA ASP A 178 3.56 17.54 9.60
C ASP A 178 2.67 17.72 8.36
N ALA A 179 3.27 17.92 7.18
CA ALA A 179 2.56 18.03 5.91
C ALA A 179 1.81 16.74 5.52
N SER A 180 2.23 15.58 6.03
CA SER A 180 1.53 14.31 5.76
C SER A 180 0.18 14.21 6.47
N ALA A 181 -0.11 15.10 7.43
CA ALA A 181 -1.36 15.11 8.19
C ALA A 181 -1.73 13.70 8.71
N LEU A 182 -0.81 13.05 9.41
CA LEU A 182 -0.85 11.62 9.78
C LEU A 182 -2.24 11.11 10.21
N ALA A 183 -2.93 11.82 11.09
CA ALA A 183 -4.23 11.40 11.62
C ALA A 183 -5.36 11.36 10.59
N GLN A 184 -5.23 12.11 9.49
CA GLN A 184 -6.19 12.17 8.39
C GLN A 184 -5.88 11.12 7.31
N GLN A 185 -4.73 10.46 7.40
CA GLN A 185 -4.36 9.42 6.46
C GLN A 185 -5.17 8.14 6.70
N PRO A 186 -5.42 7.31 5.68
CA PRO A 186 -6.01 5.98 5.87
C PRO A 186 -5.16 5.11 6.81
N SER A 187 -5.79 4.21 7.57
CA SER A 187 -5.11 3.29 8.53
C SER A 187 -3.90 2.57 7.96
N GLU A 188 -3.99 2.04 6.74
CA GLU A 188 -2.86 1.36 6.08
C GLU A 188 -1.68 2.30 5.82
N VAL A 189 -1.96 3.57 5.48
CA VAL A 189 -0.95 4.59 5.23
C VAL A 189 -0.29 5.02 6.54
N GLN A 190 -1.09 5.24 7.59
CA GLN A 190 -0.58 5.51 8.94
C GLN A 190 0.39 4.41 9.38
N HIS A 191 -0.04 3.15 9.29
CA HIS A 191 0.78 2.00 9.61
C HIS A 191 2.09 1.99 8.82
N ARG A 192 2.04 2.24 7.52
CA ARG A 192 3.23 2.23 6.68
C ARG A 192 4.23 3.35 6.98
N ILE A 193 3.75 4.57 7.27
CA ILE A 193 4.63 5.63 7.75
C ILE A 193 5.31 5.15 9.04
N GLY A 194 4.56 4.53 9.95
CA GLY A 194 5.07 3.94 11.18
C GLY A 194 6.20 2.94 10.94
N VAL A 195 6.00 1.96 10.05
CA VAL A 195 7.02 0.95 9.70
C VAL A 195 8.32 1.60 9.26
N VAL A 196 8.26 2.61 8.38
CA VAL A 196 9.46 3.26 7.86
C VAL A 196 10.19 4.03 8.97
N PHE A 197 9.47 4.72 9.84
CA PHE A 197 10.07 5.40 11.00
C PHE A 197 10.69 4.40 12.00
N GLY A 198 10.01 3.29 12.29
CA GLY A 198 10.51 2.21 13.14
C GLY A 198 11.82 1.62 12.61
N GLN A 199 11.86 1.29 11.31
CA GLN A 199 13.04 0.71 10.65
C GLN A 199 14.24 1.66 10.65
N GLN A 200 14.00 2.96 10.40
CA GLN A 200 15.09 3.94 10.42
C GLN A 200 15.57 4.21 11.85
N SER A 201 14.66 4.29 12.82
CA SER A 201 14.97 4.46 14.23
C SER A 201 15.80 3.29 14.78
N ALA A 202 15.33 2.05 14.64
CA ALA A 202 16.05 0.85 15.05
C ALA A 202 17.44 0.74 14.40
N GLY A 203 17.59 1.37 13.23
CA GLY A 203 18.87 1.46 12.53
C GLY A 203 19.84 2.54 12.94
N GLY A 204 19.60 3.25 14.04
CA GLY A 204 20.53 4.25 14.57
C GLY A 204 20.34 5.66 14.00
N PHE A 205 19.28 5.91 13.21
CA PHE A 205 18.99 7.26 12.69
C PHE A 205 18.18 8.05 13.71
N GLY A 206 18.89 8.77 14.58
CA GLY A 206 18.28 9.59 15.64
C GLY A 206 17.24 10.59 15.14
N ASN A 207 17.37 11.13 13.92
CA ASN A 207 16.36 12.02 13.35
C ASN A 207 14.99 11.33 13.16
N ALA A 208 14.97 10.07 12.74
CA ALA A 208 13.73 9.32 12.61
C ALA A 208 13.13 9.04 14.00
N THR A 209 13.99 8.67 14.97
CA THR A 209 13.59 8.46 16.36
C THR A 209 12.90 9.70 16.94
N GLU A 210 13.57 10.85 16.85
CA GLU A 210 13.08 12.10 17.44
C GLU A 210 11.85 12.67 16.70
N VAL A 211 11.70 12.39 15.41
CA VAL A 211 10.56 12.91 14.63
C VAL A 211 9.32 12.03 14.75
N GLY A 212 9.47 10.71 14.66
CA GLY A 212 8.33 9.80 14.53
C GLY A 212 8.23 8.66 15.54
N VAL A 213 9.20 8.49 16.45
CA VAL A 213 9.12 7.42 17.48
C VAL A 213 8.93 8.00 18.87
N ASP A 214 9.82 8.88 19.31
CA ASP A 214 9.75 9.46 20.66
C ASP A 214 8.43 10.22 20.90
N PRO A 215 7.91 11.04 19.96
CA PRO A 215 6.64 11.74 20.16
C PRO A 215 5.44 10.82 20.33
N VAL A 216 5.52 9.57 19.87
CA VAL A 216 4.43 8.60 20.00
C VAL A 216 4.21 8.21 21.45
N VAL A 217 5.29 8.07 22.22
CA VAL A 217 5.22 7.62 23.61
C VAL A 217 4.49 8.66 24.48
N GLU A 218 4.68 9.94 24.15
CA GLU A 218 4.13 11.08 24.93
C GLU A 218 2.84 11.65 24.33
N GLY A 219 2.63 11.50 23.02
CA GLY A 219 1.51 12.09 22.28
C GLY A 219 0.21 11.28 22.36
N GLY A 220 -0.91 11.96 22.10
CA GLY A 220 -2.25 11.37 22.07
C GLY A 220 -2.56 10.58 20.79
N TYR A 221 -3.70 9.89 20.77
CA TYR A 221 -4.14 9.13 19.59
C TYR A 221 -4.66 10.01 18.44
N ASP A 222 -5.07 11.25 18.73
CA ASP A 222 -5.51 12.22 17.73
C ASP A 222 -4.34 12.70 16.84
N GLU A 223 -3.11 12.65 17.35
CA GLU A 223 -1.89 13.03 16.62
C GLU A 223 -1.13 11.81 16.10
N TYR A 224 -1.07 10.75 16.92
CA TYR A 224 -0.38 9.50 16.60
C TYR A 224 -1.37 8.32 16.74
N PRO A 225 -2.14 8.03 15.68
CA PRO A 225 -3.16 6.99 15.69
C PRO A 225 -2.61 5.59 15.98
N VAL A 226 -3.50 4.69 16.40
CA VAL A 226 -3.15 3.29 16.74
C VAL A 226 -2.41 2.59 15.59
N ASP A 227 -2.85 2.74 14.35
CA ASP A 227 -2.23 2.06 13.21
C ASP A 227 -0.80 2.53 12.95
N TYR A 228 -0.51 3.82 13.15
CA TYR A 228 0.86 4.33 13.10
C TYR A 228 1.76 3.66 14.13
N ARG A 229 1.29 3.54 15.38
CA ARG A 229 2.02 2.91 16.50
C ARG A 229 2.32 1.45 16.22
N ARG A 230 1.33 0.72 15.69
CA ARG A 230 1.48 -0.67 15.24
C ARG A 230 2.60 -0.79 14.21
N GLY A 231 2.59 0.11 13.22
CA GLY A 231 3.64 0.19 12.21
C GLY A 231 5.02 0.47 12.80
N VAL A 232 5.13 1.42 13.73
CA VAL A 232 6.42 1.72 14.41
C VAL A 232 6.98 0.48 15.09
N LEU A 233 6.15 -0.27 15.82
CA LEU A 233 6.57 -1.51 16.50
C LEU A 233 7.06 -2.57 15.50
N GLU A 234 6.31 -2.80 14.43
CA GLU A 234 6.69 -3.72 13.37
C GLU A 234 8.03 -3.31 12.74
N GLY A 235 8.17 -2.03 12.37
CA GLY A 235 9.39 -1.53 11.76
C GLY A 235 10.60 -1.53 12.69
N MET A 236 10.40 -1.37 13.99
CA MET A 236 11.47 -1.51 14.98
C MET A 236 11.95 -2.96 15.11
N LEU A 237 11.06 -3.93 14.90
CA LEU A 237 11.36 -5.36 15.02
C LEU A 237 11.94 -5.94 13.72
N LEU A 238 11.33 -5.59 12.59
CA LEU A 238 11.58 -6.17 11.28
C LEU A 238 12.20 -5.16 10.31
N THR A 239 13.26 -5.59 9.65
CA THR A 239 13.84 -4.89 8.50
C THR A 239 12.91 -4.94 7.29
N GLY A 240 13.15 -4.08 6.30
CA GLY A 240 12.41 -4.13 5.02
C GLY A 240 12.60 -5.43 4.22
N GLY A 241 13.57 -6.28 4.59
CA GLY A 241 13.77 -7.61 4.02
C GLY A 241 13.09 -8.74 4.80
N GLY A 242 12.33 -8.43 5.86
CA GLY A 242 11.67 -9.42 6.72
C GLY A 242 12.59 -10.07 7.76
N PHE A 243 13.85 -9.62 7.89
CA PHE A 243 14.74 -10.08 8.95
C PHE A 243 14.47 -9.36 10.26
N ILE A 244 14.66 -10.07 11.37
CA ILE A 244 14.63 -9.48 12.71
C ILE A 244 15.91 -8.66 12.92
N GLY A 245 15.79 -7.46 13.46
CA GLY A 245 16.98 -6.73 13.88
C GLY A 245 16.78 -5.66 14.94
N LEU A 246 15.72 -5.75 15.74
CA LEU A 246 15.66 -4.99 16.98
C LEU A 246 16.98 -5.17 17.76
N THR A 247 17.57 -4.08 18.25
CA THR A 247 18.76 -4.13 19.11
C THR A 247 18.36 -3.95 20.58
N ASP A 248 19.21 -4.42 21.48
CA ASP A 248 19.08 -4.26 22.93
C ASP A 248 18.94 -2.78 23.32
N PHE A 249 19.66 -1.88 22.63
CA PHE A 249 19.56 -0.43 22.81
C PHE A 249 18.16 0.14 22.52
N TYR A 250 17.39 -0.49 21.63
CA TYR A 250 16.03 -0.05 21.27
C TYR A 250 14.93 -0.82 22.01
N ALA A 251 15.24 -1.86 22.77
CA ALA A 251 14.26 -2.68 23.50
C ALA A 251 13.38 -1.84 24.44
N SER A 252 13.97 -0.94 25.23
CA SER A 252 13.20 -0.08 26.14
C SER A 252 12.25 0.87 25.40
N ARG A 253 12.66 1.40 24.23
CA ARG A 253 11.78 2.23 23.39
C ARG A 253 10.67 1.42 22.75
N PHE A 254 10.98 0.20 22.27
CA PHE A 254 9.97 -0.71 21.74
C PHE A 254 8.87 -0.97 22.77
N VAL A 255 9.24 -1.28 24.02
CA VAL A 255 8.27 -1.46 25.11
C VAL A 255 7.54 -0.17 25.47
N SER A 256 8.19 0.99 25.35
CA SER A 256 7.54 2.30 25.55
C SER A 256 6.42 2.52 24.54
N VAL A 257 6.68 2.28 23.24
CA VAL A 257 5.66 2.39 22.19
C VAL A 257 4.57 1.34 22.40
N LEU A 258 4.92 0.11 22.77
CA LEU A 258 3.96 -0.94 23.05
C LEU A 258 3.02 -0.57 24.21
N SER A 259 3.57 -0.04 25.31
CA SER A 259 2.80 0.42 26.47
C SER A 259 1.91 1.64 26.20
N SER A 260 2.16 2.34 25.09
CA SER A 260 1.36 3.50 24.68
C SER A 260 0.08 3.13 23.91
N LEU A 261 -0.07 1.86 23.53
CA LEU A 261 -1.28 1.36 22.88
C LEU A 261 -2.41 1.12 23.90
N PRO A 262 -3.68 1.18 23.47
CA PRO A 262 -4.79 0.70 24.30
C PRO A 262 -4.59 -0.78 24.67
N GLU A 263 -4.97 -1.19 25.88
CA GLU A 263 -4.72 -2.56 26.38
C GLU A 263 -5.25 -3.66 25.43
N ARG A 264 -6.43 -3.45 24.84
CA ARG A 264 -7.02 -4.38 23.86
C ARG A 264 -6.17 -4.54 22.60
N GLU A 265 -5.42 -3.50 22.24
CA GLU A 265 -4.56 -3.49 21.05
C GLU A 265 -3.23 -4.18 21.31
N ILE A 266 -2.69 -4.10 22.54
CA ILE A 266 -1.38 -4.68 22.89
C ILE A 266 -1.34 -6.18 22.59
N GLN A 267 -2.34 -6.95 23.02
CA GLN A 267 -2.38 -8.39 22.77
C GLN A 267 -2.43 -8.71 21.28
N SER A 268 -3.28 -8.03 20.51
CA SER A 268 -3.39 -8.23 19.07
C SER A 268 -2.08 -7.93 18.34
N VAL A 269 -1.36 -6.90 18.78
CA VAL A 269 -0.07 -6.52 18.19
C VAL A 269 1.00 -7.54 18.54
N LEU A 270 1.07 -7.99 19.79
CA LEU A 270 2.04 -9.00 20.20
C LEU A 270 1.88 -10.31 19.44
N GLU A 271 0.63 -10.74 19.23
CA GLU A 271 0.32 -11.93 18.44
C GLU A 271 0.77 -11.77 16.98
N SER A 272 0.43 -10.65 16.34
CA SER A 272 0.82 -10.37 14.96
C SER A 272 2.34 -10.26 14.78
N LEU A 273 3.05 -9.64 15.73
CA LEU A 273 4.51 -9.58 15.72
C LEU A 273 5.13 -10.97 15.90
N ARG A 274 4.55 -11.80 16.78
CA ARG A 274 4.99 -13.19 16.97
C ARG A 274 4.87 -13.99 15.68
N GLU A 275 3.71 -13.94 15.04
CA GLU A 275 3.49 -14.60 13.74
C GLU A 275 4.51 -14.12 12.69
N SER A 276 4.82 -12.82 12.68
CA SER A 276 5.75 -12.23 11.71
C SER A 276 7.22 -12.63 11.94
N VAL A 277 7.59 -12.97 13.18
CA VAL A 277 8.95 -13.44 13.49
C VAL A 277 9.09 -14.96 13.40
N THR A 278 7.99 -15.72 13.41
CA THR A 278 8.04 -17.17 13.26
C THR A 278 8.67 -17.56 11.91
N GLY A 279 9.82 -18.24 11.98
CA GLY A 279 10.62 -18.62 10.81
C GLY A 279 11.43 -17.48 10.18
N ALA A 280 11.40 -16.27 10.73
CA ALA A 280 12.27 -15.18 10.32
C ALA A 280 13.70 -15.41 10.82
N SER A 281 14.68 -14.86 10.09
CA SER A 281 16.09 -14.88 10.48
C SER A 281 16.52 -13.55 11.06
N TRP A 282 17.47 -13.58 11.98
CA TRP A 282 18.12 -12.38 12.49
C TRP A 282 19.13 -11.83 11.48
N ILE A 283 19.31 -10.52 11.46
CA ILE A 283 20.48 -9.93 10.81
C ILE A 283 21.71 -10.08 11.70
N ASP A 284 22.89 -10.28 11.10
CA ASP A 284 24.16 -10.33 11.85
C ASP A 284 24.57 -8.93 12.35
N THR A 285 24.40 -7.94 11.46
CA THR A 285 24.75 -6.56 11.73
C THR A 285 23.70 -5.62 11.17
N TRP A 286 23.29 -4.66 11.97
CA TRP A 286 22.50 -3.56 11.47
C TRP A 286 23.41 -2.56 10.74
N ARG A 287 23.15 -2.39 9.44
CA ARG A 287 23.90 -1.50 8.52
C ARG A 287 25.42 -1.65 8.63
N GLY A 288 25.89 -2.89 8.80
CA GLY A 288 27.32 -3.24 8.78
C GLY A 288 28.15 -2.78 9.98
N THR A 289 27.56 -2.20 11.03
CA THR A 289 28.32 -1.61 12.15
C THR A 289 27.88 -2.11 13.52
N THR A 290 26.58 -2.28 13.75
CA THR A 290 26.06 -2.69 15.06
C THR A 290 25.75 -4.18 15.04
N LYS A 291 26.45 -5.00 15.83
CA LYS A 291 26.12 -6.43 15.94
C LYS A 291 24.80 -6.61 16.67
N VAL A 292 23.94 -7.46 16.13
CA VAL A 292 22.69 -7.85 16.78
C VAL A 292 22.92 -9.19 17.45
N LYS A 293 22.58 -9.28 18.74
CA LYS A 293 22.70 -10.51 19.52
C LYS A 293 21.33 -10.88 20.06
N PRO A 294 20.69 -11.94 19.54
CA PRO A 294 19.34 -12.32 19.92
C PRO A 294 19.15 -12.45 21.44
N ALA A 295 20.10 -13.08 22.13
CA ALA A 295 20.04 -13.27 23.58
C ALA A 295 20.05 -11.94 24.36
N ASP A 296 20.87 -10.97 23.94
CA ASP A 296 20.97 -9.66 24.60
C ASP A 296 19.68 -8.86 24.38
N VAL A 297 19.11 -8.92 23.16
CA VAL A 297 17.83 -8.27 22.82
C VAL A 297 16.68 -8.85 23.65
N VAL A 298 16.57 -10.17 23.71
CA VAL A 298 15.52 -10.86 24.48
C VAL A 298 15.67 -10.57 25.97
N SER A 299 16.90 -10.57 26.51
CA SER A 299 17.16 -10.21 27.90
C SER A 299 16.73 -8.76 28.21
N ALA A 300 17.05 -7.83 27.30
CA ALA A 300 16.64 -6.43 27.43
C ALA A 300 15.11 -6.29 27.40
N LEU A 301 14.42 -6.96 26.48
CA LEU A 301 12.95 -6.98 26.42
C LEU A 301 12.31 -7.55 27.69
N GLN A 302 12.81 -8.67 28.19
CA GLN A 302 12.30 -9.31 29.41
C GLN A 302 12.47 -8.42 30.65
N SER A 303 13.54 -7.61 30.70
CA SER A 303 13.74 -6.67 31.81
C SER A 303 12.67 -5.56 31.88
N GLU A 304 11.97 -5.32 30.78
CA GLU A 304 10.97 -4.26 30.61
C GLU A 304 9.53 -4.77 30.78
N VAL A 305 9.32 -6.09 30.97
CA VAL A 305 7.98 -6.72 31.04
C VAL A 305 7.06 -6.10 32.11
N ALA A 306 7.65 -5.63 33.21
CA ALA A 306 6.91 -5.01 34.31
C ALA A 306 6.21 -3.69 33.94
N ARG A 307 6.52 -3.11 32.78
CA ARG A 307 5.90 -1.90 32.26
C ARG A 307 4.61 -2.16 31.46
N LEU A 308 4.34 -3.42 31.14
CA LEU A 308 3.13 -3.82 30.43
C LEU A 308 2.03 -4.21 31.43
N PRO A 309 0.75 -4.09 31.05
CA PRO A 309 -0.34 -4.66 31.84
C PRO A 309 -0.12 -6.15 32.09
N SER A 310 -0.44 -6.64 33.29
CA SER A 310 -0.21 -8.04 33.67
C SER A 310 -0.91 -9.03 32.75
N GLU A 311 -2.05 -8.64 32.15
CA GLU A 311 -2.82 -9.44 31.20
C GLU A 311 -2.10 -9.64 29.86
N CYS A 312 -1.09 -8.81 29.56
CA CYS A 312 -0.29 -8.89 28.33
C CYS A 312 1.04 -9.62 28.53
N ALA A 313 1.41 -9.94 29.78
CA ALA A 313 2.71 -10.52 30.11
C ALA A 313 2.96 -11.87 29.42
N GLU A 314 1.93 -12.73 29.32
CA GLU A 314 2.04 -14.04 28.67
C GLU A 314 2.25 -13.92 27.15
N ALA A 315 1.53 -13.02 26.48
CA ALA A 315 1.70 -12.75 25.05
C ALA A 315 3.09 -12.17 24.77
N PHE A 316 3.57 -11.25 25.61
CA PHE A 316 4.90 -10.65 25.49
C PHE A 316 6.01 -11.68 25.72
N GLN A 317 5.84 -12.55 26.71
CA GLN A 317 6.77 -13.65 26.96
C GLN A 317 6.80 -14.63 25.78
N SER A 318 5.65 -14.91 25.18
CA SER A 318 5.55 -15.77 23.99
C SER A 318 6.31 -15.19 22.80
N LEU A 319 6.20 -13.88 22.54
CA LEU A 319 7.01 -13.18 21.54
C LEU A 319 8.52 -13.30 21.86
N CYS A 320 8.92 -13.08 23.12
CA CYS A 320 10.32 -13.20 23.54
C CYS A 320 10.87 -14.63 23.34
N CYS A 321 10.06 -15.66 23.61
CA CYS A 321 10.44 -17.05 23.37
C CYS A 321 10.65 -17.33 21.89
N GLU A 322 9.78 -16.84 21.01
CA GLU A 322 9.89 -16.99 19.56
C GLU A 322 11.14 -16.29 19.00
N LEU A 323 11.40 -15.07 19.47
CA LEU A 323 12.61 -14.31 19.15
C LEU A 323 13.90 -15.05 19.56
N LEU A 324 13.89 -15.72 20.71
CA LEU A 324 15.04 -16.50 21.16
C LEU A 324 15.22 -17.78 20.33
N ALA A 325 14.12 -18.47 20.00
CA ALA A 325 14.14 -19.69 19.21
C ALA A 325 14.68 -19.46 17.79
N THR A 326 14.26 -18.37 17.16
CA THR A 326 14.77 -17.95 15.83
C THR A 326 16.26 -17.57 15.85
N GLY A 327 16.77 -17.09 16.97
CA GLY A 327 18.20 -16.76 17.15
C GLY A 327 19.11 -17.98 17.37
N GLY A 328 18.56 -19.12 17.80
CA GLY A 328 19.33 -20.33 18.14
C GLY A 328 19.65 -21.27 16.98
N SER A 329 19.20 -20.95 15.75
CA SER A 329 19.27 -21.87 14.60
C SER A 329 20.49 -21.65 13.68
N ALA A 330 21.42 -20.76 14.03
CA ALA A 330 22.56 -20.37 13.18
C ALA A 330 23.91 -21.05 13.53
N GLU A 331 23.92 -22.06 14.40
CA GLU A 331 25.10 -22.88 14.68
C GLU A 331 24.85 -24.37 14.32
N LEU A 332 24.82 -24.68 13.02
CA LEU A 332 25.07 -26.03 12.48
C LEU A 332 25.81 -25.93 11.14
#